data_AF-A0A7S4RWB4-F1
#
_entry.id   AF-A0A7S4RWB4-F1
#
_cell.length_a   1.000
_cell.length_b   1.000
_cell.length_c   1.000
_cell.angle_alpha   90.00
_cell.angle_beta   90.00
_cell.angle_gamma   90.00
#
_symmetry.space_group_name_H-M   'P 1'
#
loop_
_entity.id
_entity.type
_entity.pdbx_description
1 polymer ?
#
loop_
_entity_poly.entity_id
_entity_poly.type
_entity_poly.pdbx_seq_one_letter_code
_entity_poly.pdbx_strand_id
1 'polypeptide(L)'
;NDMYQCRSGPTPAPTPMPTPAEPMPEEPKPEEPVPGNEPVPGGQAPTGQLPTGICGFEHNSGGDWPYCDTWSNAEGDDFDWTEGSRTPSPYTGPSKAFEGNKFLYMEASRRRVGESIVLKSRPLTIGASTKLTFAYSMHGSNIGKLEVRAGSDVLWQKERDQGWQWNTAAVDLSAYAGSTVELSFVAFRGRGYRGDIAIDAIAFE
;
A
#
# COMPACT_ATOMS: atom_id res chain seq x y z
N ASN A 1 -2.61 -35.16 109.24
CA ASN A 1 -2.05 -36.06 108.22
C ASN A 1 -3.04 -36.16 107.08
N ASP A 2 -2.66 -35.59 105.94
CA ASP A 2 -3.18 -35.74 104.58
C ASP A 2 -4.69 -35.89 104.32
N MET A 3 -5.27 -34.76 103.89
CA MET A 3 -6.46 -34.71 103.04
C MET A 3 -6.00 -34.40 101.60
N TYR A 4 -5.87 -35.42 100.76
CA TYR A 4 -5.90 -35.27 99.30
C TYR A 4 -7.00 -36.16 98.73
N GLN A 5 -8.18 -35.57 98.57
CA GLN A 5 -9.27 -36.13 97.78
C GLN A 5 -9.08 -35.67 96.32
N CYS A 6 -8.73 -36.60 95.43
CA CYS A 6 -8.73 -36.39 93.99
C CYS A 6 -10.17 -36.17 93.50
N ARG A 7 -10.50 -34.95 93.07
CA ARG A 7 -11.74 -34.66 92.34
C ARG A 7 -11.44 -34.62 90.84
N SER A 8 -11.98 -35.60 90.12
CA SER A 8 -11.94 -35.68 88.66
C SER A 8 -12.68 -34.48 88.06
N GLY A 9 -11.99 -33.67 87.26
CA GLY A 9 -12.57 -32.54 86.55
C GLY A 9 -13.51 -32.98 85.42
N PRO A 10 -14.45 -32.13 85.01
CA PRO A 10 -15.43 -32.46 83.97
C PRO A 10 -14.77 -32.61 82.60
N THR A 11 -15.15 -33.67 81.89
CA THR A 11 -14.75 -33.97 80.49
C THR A 11 -15.22 -32.84 79.56
N PRO A 12 -14.37 -32.33 78.65
CA PRO A 12 -14.78 -31.30 77.70
C PRO A 12 -15.84 -31.82 76.73
N ALA A 13 -16.84 -30.98 76.44
CA ALA A 13 -17.88 -31.27 75.47
C ALA A 13 -17.32 -31.37 74.05
N PRO A 14 -17.89 -32.23 73.17
CA PRO A 14 -17.45 -32.35 71.79
C PRO A 14 -17.68 -31.04 71.02
N THR A 15 -16.71 -30.66 70.21
CA THR A 15 -16.79 -29.51 69.30
C THR A 15 -17.82 -29.77 68.18
N PRO A 16 -18.61 -28.77 67.78
CA PRO A 16 -19.56 -28.93 66.69
C PRO A 16 -18.84 -29.16 65.35
N MET A 17 -19.39 -30.06 64.53
CA MET A 17 -18.93 -30.30 63.16
C MET A 17 -19.17 -29.07 62.28
N PRO A 18 -18.29 -28.79 61.29
CA PRO A 18 -18.46 -27.66 60.39
C PRO A 18 -19.68 -27.85 59.48
N THR A 19 -20.43 -26.77 59.30
CA THR A 19 -21.56 -26.67 58.36
C THR A 19 -21.08 -26.85 56.91
N PRO A 20 -21.80 -27.58 56.04
CA PRO A 20 -21.47 -27.65 54.62
C PRO A 20 -21.51 -26.26 53.97
N ALA A 21 -20.51 -25.94 53.15
CA ALA A 21 -20.50 -24.71 52.38
C ALA A 21 -21.62 -24.73 51.31
N GLU A 22 -22.34 -23.61 51.18
CA GLU A 22 -23.31 -23.41 50.10
C GLU A 22 -22.60 -23.39 48.72
N PRO A 23 -23.24 -23.88 47.66
CA PRO A 23 -22.67 -23.80 46.32
C PRO A 23 -22.57 -22.34 45.87
N MET A 24 -21.42 -21.99 45.27
CA MET A 24 -21.16 -20.66 44.72
C MET A 24 -22.17 -20.33 43.60
N PRO A 25 -22.60 -19.06 43.47
CA PRO A 25 -23.43 -18.65 42.34
C PRO A 25 -22.65 -18.84 41.03
N GLU A 26 -23.32 -19.42 40.04
CA GLU A 26 -22.79 -19.62 38.69
C GLU A 26 -22.53 -18.24 38.03
N GLU A 27 -21.32 -18.06 37.51
CA GLU A 27 -20.88 -16.80 36.88
C GLU A 27 -21.69 -16.56 35.60
N PRO A 28 -22.20 -15.34 35.34
CA PRO A 28 -22.97 -15.07 34.14
C PRO A 28 -22.09 -15.23 32.89
N LYS A 29 -22.58 -16.01 31.93
CA LYS A 29 -21.97 -16.23 30.61
C LYS A 29 -21.72 -14.87 29.92
N PRO A 30 -20.53 -14.62 29.33
CA PRO A 30 -20.29 -13.38 28.57
C PRO A 30 -21.30 -13.24 27.43
N GLU A 31 -22.01 -12.11 27.38
CA GLU A 31 -22.82 -11.74 26.21
C GLU A 31 -21.90 -11.46 25.01
N GLU A 32 -22.24 -12.04 23.86
CA GLU A 32 -21.56 -11.77 22.59
C GLU A 32 -21.78 -10.31 22.20
N PRO A 33 -20.75 -9.57 21.75
CA PRO A 33 -20.90 -8.17 21.40
C PRO A 33 -21.78 -8.04 20.14
N VAL A 34 -22.89 -7.31 20.30
CA VAL A 34 -23.76 -6.89 19.20
C VAL A 34 -22.96 -5.97 18.25
N PRO A 35 -23.01 -6.14 16.92
CA PRO A 35 -22.28 -5.25 16.01
C PRO A 35 -22.87 -3.83 16.07
N GLY A 36 -22.21 -2.95 16.81
CA GLY A 36 -22.47 -1.52 16.83
C GLY A 36 -21.72 -0.84 15.68
N ASN A 37 -22.43 -0.03 14.90
CA ASN A 37 -21.83 0.93 13.98
C ASN A 37 -21.04 1.97 14.77
N GLU A 38 -19.73 1.75 14.95
CA GLU A 38 -18.81 2.80 15.37
C GLU A 38 -18.36 3.63 14.15
N PRO A 39 -18.25 4.96 14.27
CA PRO A 39 -17.66 5.79 13.23
C PRO A 39 -16.14 5.58 13.21
N VAL A 40 -15.63 5.10 12.07
CA VAL A 40 -14.20 4.83 11.84
C VAL A 40 -13.37 6.12 12.01
N PRO A 41 -12.43 6.20 12.97
CA PRO A 41 -11.49 7.31 13.09
C PRO A 41 -10.21 7.04 12.29
N GLY A 42 -9.92 7.89 11.30
CA GLY A 42 -8.62 7.95 10.61
C GLY A 42 -8.52 7.05 9.37
N GLY A 43 -8.34 7.68 8.20
CA GLY A 43 -8.35 7.01 6.90
C GLY A 43 -7.21 5.99 6.73
N GLN A 44 -7.55 4.71 6.82
CA GLN A 44 -6.82 3.66 6.12
C GLN A 44 -7.51 3.44 4.78
N ALA A 45 -6.77 3.56 3.68
CA ALA A 45 -7.28 3.24 2.34
C ALA A 45 -7.85 1.81 2.34
N PRO A 46 -9.01 1.56 1.73
CA PRO A 46 -9.60 0.22 1.68
C PRO A 46 -8.64 -0.72 0.97
N THR A 47 -8.07 -1.65 1.74
CA THR A 47 -7.11 -2.63 1.24
C THR A 47 -7.78 -3.44 0.12
N GLY A 48 -7.15 -3.46 -1.05
CA GLY A 48 -7.61 -4.26 -2.20
C GLY A 48 -8.65 -3.61 -3.13
N GLN A 49 -9.30 -2.49 -2.83
CA GLN A 49 -10.23 -1.90 -3.82
C GLN A 49 -9.44 -1.11 -4.90
N LEU A 50 -9.87 -1.17 -6.17
CA LEU A 50 -9.35 -0.28 -7.22
C LEU A 50 -9.67 1.18 -6.90
N PRO A 51 -8.70 2.11 -7.04
CA PRO A 51 -8.99 3.53 -6.87
C PRO A 51 -9.93 4.02 -7.98
N THR A 52 -10.81 4.96 -7.63
CA THR A 52 -11.71 5.60 -8.58
C THR A 52 -11.13 6.92 -9.08
N GLY A 53 -11.33 7.22 -10.35
CA GLY A 53 -10.88 8.47 -10.96
C GLY A 53 -9.44 8.43 -11.45
N ILE A 54 -8.96 9.60 -11.88
CA ILE A 54 -7.64 9.77 -12.49
C ILE A 54 -6.64 10.21 -11.43
N CYS A 55 -5.55 9.48 -11.32
CA CYS A 55 -4.36 9.89 -10.59
C CYS A 55 -3.48 10.77 -11.48
N GLY A 56 -3.64 12.09 -11.37
CA GLY A 56 -2.81 13.10 -12.03
C GLY A 56 -1.72 13.68 -11.12
N PHE A 57 -1.41 13.03 -9.99
CA PHE A 57 -0.34 13.44 -9.05
C PHE A 57 -0.47 14.85 -8.45
N GLU A 58 -1.66 15.45 -8.49
CA GLU A 58 -1.91 16.81 -7.96
C GLU A 58 -1.76 16.88 -6.43
N HIS A 59 -2.03 15.78 -5.73
CA HIS A 59 -1.97 15.69 -4.28
C HIS A 59 -1.02 14.57 -3.82
N ASN A 60 -0.21 14.90 -2.83
CA ASN A 60 0.63 13.96 -2.11
C ASN A 60 0.14 13.88 -0.66
N SER A 61 -0.36 12.70 -0.26
CA SER A 61 -0.97 12.51 1.07
C SER A 61 0.06 12.31 2.20
N GLY A 62 1.34 12.06 1.86
CA GLY A 62 2.42 11.86 2.83
C GLY A 62 2.35 10.57 3.66
N GLY A 63 1.39 9.68 3.38
CA GLY A 63 1.30 8.34 3.98
C GLY A 63 2.14 7.29 3.23
N ASP A 64 1.90 6.01 3.53
CA ASP A 64 2.58 4.87 2.89
C ASP A 64 2.37 4.82 1.36
N TRP A 65 1.27 5.42 0.89
CA TRP A 65 0.88 5.50 -0.52
C TRP A 65 0.69 6.97 -0.92
N PRO A 66 1.78 7.76 -0.95
CA PRO A 66 1.68 9.21 -1.02
C PRO A 66 1.01 9.70 -2.31
N TYR A 67 1.12 8.94 -3.41
CA TYR A 67 0.56 9.34 -4.69
C TYR A 67 -0.83 8.71 -4.89
N CYS A 68 -1.86 9.56 -4.79
CA CYS A 68 -3.27 9.19 -5.02
C CYS A 68 -3.74 8.02 -4.13
N ASP A 69 -3.19 7.90 -2.92
CA ASP A 69 -3.49 6.83 -1.94
C ASP A 69 -3.35 5.41 -2.52
N THR A 70 -2.51 5.29 -3.56
CA THR A 70 -2.36 4.07 -4.35
C THR A 70 -0.92 3.76 -4.67
N TRP A 71 -0.11 4.75 -5.03
CA TRP A 71 1.24 4.54 -5.55
C TRP A 71 2.29 5.07 -4.59
N SER A 72 3.42 4.36 -4.53
CA SER A 72 4.61 4.74 -3.77
C SER A 72 5.87 4.34 -4.53
N ASN A 73 6.97 5.04 -4.26
CA ASN A 73 8.27 4.57 -4.73
C ASN A 73 8.62 3.26 -4.03
N ALA A 74 9.22 2.32 -4.77
CA ALA A 74 9.75 1.12 -4.16
C ALA A 74 10.98 1.46 -3.31
N GLU A 75 11.16 0.73 -2.20
CA GLU A 75 12.37 0.85 -1.41
C GLU A 75 13.47 -0.06 -1.99
N GLY A 76 14.72 0.41 -1.96
CA GLY A 76 15.88 -0.40 -2.34
C GLY A 76 16.13 -0.53 -3.84
N ASP A 77 15.46 0.28 -4.67
CA ASP A 77 15.87 0.50 -6.06
C ASP A 77 16.98 1.56 -6.16
N ASP A 78 17.40 1.89 -7.38
CA ASP A 78 18.58 2.76 -7.58
C ASP A 78 18.30 4.23 -7.20
N PHE A 79 17.03 4.69 -7.33
CA PHE A 79 16.51 6.00 -6.94
C PHE A 79 14.98 6.12 -7.17
N ASP A 80 14.39 7.25 -6.79
CA ASP A 80 12.94 7.46 -6.82
C ASP A 80 12.38 8.18 -8.06
N TRP A 81 11.12 7.91 -8.40
CA TRP A 81 10.29 8.78 -9.23
C TRP A 81 10.11 10.14 -8.55
N THR A 82 10.24 11.20 -9.34
CA THR A 82 10.17 12.58 -8.87
C THR A 82 8.89 13.25 -9.36
N GLU A 83 8.18 13.92 -8.47
CA GLU A 83 7.04 14.79 -8.80
C GLU A 83 7.53 16.13 -9.37
N GLY A 84 6.88 16.61 -10.42
CA GLY A 84 7.11 17.97 -10.91
C GLY A 84 6.14 18.39 -12.00
N SER A 85 6.24 19.65 -12.41
CA SER A 85 5.44 20.25 -13.49
C SER A 85 6.20 20.36 -14.81
N ARG A 86 7.50 20.04 -14.80
CA ARG A 86 8.40 19.96 -15.95
C ARG A 86 9.64 19.14 -15.58
N THR A 87 10.24 18.47 -16.54
CA THR A 87 11.58 17.88 -16.38
C THR A 87 12.67 18.97 -16.28
N PRO A 88 13.67 18.82 -15.40
CA PRO A 88 14.75 19.81 -15.27
C PRO A 88 15.67 19.88 -16.48
N SER A 89 15.84 18.76 -17.19
CA SER A 89 16.83 18.65 -18.24
C SER A 89 16.30 19.18 -19.58
N PRO A 90 17.08 20.01 -20.30
CA PRO A 90 16.59 20.68 -21.49
C PRO A 90 16.46 19.69 -22.66
N TYR A 91 15.42 19.89 -23.48
CA TYR A 91 15.14 19.10 -24.70
C TYR A 91 14.79 17.63 -24.45
N THR A 92 14.30 17.27 -23.26
CA THR A 92 13.79 15.93 -22.95
C THR A 92 12.60 15.98 -22.01
N GLY A 93 11.76 14.95 -22.10
CA GLY A 93 10.54 14.86 -21.32
C GLY A 93 9.51 15.96 -21.67
N PRO A 94 8.38 15.97 -20.96
CA PRO A 94 7.27 16.86 -21.25
C PRO A 94 7.48 18.26 -20.66
N SER A 95 6.99 19.29 -21.37
CA SER A 95 7.05 20.69 -20.91
C SER A 95 5.92 21.09 -19.95
N LYS A 96 4.89 20.24 -19.83
CA LYS A 96 3.70 20.39 -18.98
C LYS A 96 3.07 19.01 -18.72
N ALA A 97 2.28 18.90 -17.66
CA ALA A 97 1.48 17.71 -17.36
C ALA A 97 0.50 17.36 -18.48
N PHE A 98 0.10 16.09 -18.54
CA PHE A 98 -0.99 15.62 -19.39
C PHE A 98 -2.34 15.99 -18.79
N GLU A 99 -2.49 15.72 -17.49
CA GLU A 99 -3.66 16.06 -16.68
C GLU A 99 -3.23 16.99 -15.54
N GLY A 100 -4.01 18.03 -15.24
CA GLY A 100 -3.65 18.97 -14.16
C GLY A 100 -2.35 19.72 -14.41
N ASN A 101 -1.48 19.76 -13.40
CA ASN A 101 -0.25 20.56 -13.36
C ASN A 101 1.00 19.75 -13.00
N LYS A 102 0.85 18.54 -12.50
CA LYS A 102 1.93 17.68 -12.01
C LYS A 102 1.95 16.34 -12.74
N PHE A 103 3.11 15.71 -12.71
CA PHE A 103 3.32 14.35 -13.19
C PHE A 103 4.52 13.74 -12.47
N LEU A 104 4.70 12.43 -12.60
CA LEU A 104 5.90 11.75 -12.14
C LEU A 104 6.89 11.54 -13.29
N TYR A 105 8.18 11.72 -13.02
CA TYR A 105 9.23 11.48 -14.00
C TYR A 105 10.51 10.88 -13.40
N MET A 106 11.23 10.17 -14.26
CA MET A 106 12.61 9.75 -14.06
C MET A 106 13.54 10.81 -14.67
N GLU A 107 14.37 11.47 -13.86
CA GLU A 107 15.44 12.34 -14.37
C GLU A 107 16.70 11.51 -14.70
N ALA A 108 17.04 11.38 -15.98
CA ALA A 108 18.18 10.56 -16.40
C ALA A 108 19.54 11.27 -16.21
N SER A 109 19.56 12.57 -15.91
CA SER A 109 20.74 13.40 -16.13
C SER A 109 21.93 13.11 -15.19
N ARG A 110 21.67 12.51 -14.02
CA ARG A 110 22.68 12.30 -12.94
C ARG A 110 22.77 10.87 -12.42
N ARG A 111 22.28 9.91 -13.21
CA ARG A 111 22.12 8.51 -12.79
C ARG A 111 23.17 7.61 -13.47
N ARG A 112 23.27 6.32 -13.12
CA ARG A 112 24.16 5.35 -13.80
C ARG A 112 23.41 4.60 -14.88
N VAL A 113 24.13 4.17 -15.91
CA VAL A 113 23.49 3.53 -17.08
C VAL A 113 23.00 2.16 -16.65
N GLY A 114 21.76 1.81 -17.01
CA GLY A 114 21.15 0.53 -16.64
C GLY A 114 20.46 0.53 -15.28
N GLU A 115 20.51 1.65 -14.53
CA GLU A 115 19.69 1.81 -13.33
C GLU A 115 18.20 1.82 -13.67
N SER A 116 17.39 1.33 -12.74
CA SER A 116 15.93 1.33 -12.86
C SER A 116 15.26 1.86 -11.62
N ILE A 117 14.11 2.49 -11.81
CA ILE A 117 13.25 2.99 -10.74
C ILE A 117 11.88 2.37 -10.84
N VAL A 118 11.25 2.16 -9.69
CA VAL A 118 9.98 1.44 -9.59
C VAL A 118 8.97 2.25 -8.81
N LEU A 119 7.86 2.59 -9.46
CA LEU A 119 6.65 3.06 -8.77
C LEU A 119 5.73 1.86 -8.62
N LYS A 120 5.42 1.47 -7.39
CA LYS A 120 4.57 0.32 -7.09
C LYS A 120 3.21 0.77 -6.56
N SER A 121 2.17 0.01 -6.86
CA SER A 121 0.86 0.20 -6.28
C SER A 121 0.79 -0.47 -4.91
N ARG A 122 -0.20 -0.11 -4.10
CA ARG A 122 -0.68 -0.99 -3.03
C ARG A 122 -1.26 -2.28 -3.63
N PRO A 123 -1.53 -3.30 -2.83
CA PRO A 123 -2.30 -4.44 -3.30
C PRO A 123 -3.68 -4.03 -3.83
N LEU A 124 -3.99 -4.44 -5.05
CA LEU A 124 -5.22 -4.13 -5.79
C LEU A 124 -5.92 -5.42 -6.23
N THR A 125 -7.20 -5.56 -5.88
CA THR A 125 -8.06 -6.65 -6.34
C THR A 125 -8.64 -6.28 -7.69
N ILE A 126 -8.28 -7.06 -8.70
CA ILE A 126 -8.63 -6.77 -10.09
C ILE A 126 -10.04 -7.29 -10.39
N GLY A 127 -10.88 -6.41 -10.95
CA GLY A 127 -12.23 -6.75 -11.37
C GLY A 127 -12.27 -7.50 -12.70
N ALA A 128 -13.45 -7.96 -13.08
CA ALA A 128 -13.66 -8.51 -14.42
C ALA A 128 -13.51 -7.41 -15.47
N SER A 129 -12.77 -7.67 -16.55
CA SER A 129 -12.54 -6.74 -17.67
C SER A 129 -11.82 -5.44 -17.30
N THR A 130 -11.10 -5.39 -16.17
CA THR A 130 -10.36 -4.20 -15.75
C THR A 130 -9.21 -3.88 -16.70
N LYS A 131 -9.02 -2.59 -17.00
CA LYS A 131 -7.85 -2.06 -17.68
C LYS A 131 -7.15 -1.02 -16.83
N LEU A 132 -5.82 -0.99 -16.90
CA LEU A 132 -5.01 0.13 -16.42
C LEU A 132 -4.73 1.06 -17.60
N THR A 133 -5.14 2.32 -17.48
CA THR A 133 -4.85 3.36 -18.48
C THR A 133 -3.93 4.42 -17.90
N PHE A 134 -3.03 4.97 -18.71
CA PHE A 134 -2.13 6.04 -18.29
C PHE A 134 -1.59 6.82 -19.50
N ALA A 135 -1.14 8.04 -19.24
CA ALA A 135 -0.36 8.84 -20.17
C ALA A 135 1.14 8.69 -19.88
N TYR A 136 1.96 8.70 -20.94
CA TYR A 136 3.41 8.64 -20.83
C TYR A 136 4.10 9.57 -21.84
N SER A 137 5.27 10.09 -21.47
CA SER A 137 6.15 10.88 -22.34
C SER A 137 7.55 10.28 -22.33
N MET A 138 8.08 10.04 -23.52
CA MET A 138 9.36 9.38 -23.75
C MET A 138 10.09 10.10 -24.88
N HIS A 139 10.51 11.35 -24.62
CA HIS A 139 11.20 12.19 -25.60
C HIS A 139 12.68 12.37 -25.27
N GLY A 140 13.57 11.90 -26.15
CA GLY A 140 15.00 12.12 -26.00
C GLY A 140 15.87 11.11 -26.75
N SER A 141 17.07 11.57 -27.10
CA SER A 141 18.08 10.76 -27.81
C SER A 141 18.59 9.53 -27.04
N ASN A 142 18.39 9.46 -25.72
CA ASN A 142 18.89 8.40 -24.85
C ASN A 142 17.79 7.83 -23.95
N ILE A 143 16.55 7.81 -24.45
CA ILE A 143 15.45 7.16 -23.74
C ILE A 143 15.74 5.66 -23.60
N GLY A 144 15.59 5.15 -22.38
CA GLY A 144 15.69 3.74 -22.09
C GLY A 144 14.37 3.03 -22.38
N LYS A 145 13.75 2.49 -21.33
CA LYS A 145 12.55 1.67 -21.41
C LYS A 145 11.58 2.00 -20.29
N LEU A 146 10.28 1.94 -20.57
CA LEU A 146 9.20 1.98 -19.59
C LEU A 146 8.42 0.67 -19.66
N GLU A 147 8.18 0.04 -18.53
CA GLU A 147 7.36 -1.18 -18.42
C GLU A 147 6.24 -1.00 -17.41
N VAL A 148 5.13 -1.70 -17.65
CA VAL A 148 4.10 -2.00 -16.65
C VAL A 148 4.18 -3.47 -16.31
N ARG A 149 4.26 -3.80 -15.03
CA ARG A 149 4.36 -5.18 -14.55
C ARG A 149 3.31 -5.55 -13.52
N ALA A 150 2.99 -6.84 -13.45
CA ALA A 150 2.37 -7.48 -12.30
C ALA A 150 3.32 -8.54 -11.75
N GLY A 151 3.98 -8.26 -10.63
CA GLY A 151 5.08 -9.09 -10.15
C GLY A 151 6.22 -9.19 -11.17
N SER A 152 6.54 -10.40 -11.63
CA SER A 152 7.55 -10.67 -12.67
C SER A 152 7.05 -10.47 -14.10
N ASP A 153 5.74 -10.39 -14.31
CA ASP A 153 5.15 -10.40 -15.65
C ASP A 153 5.17 -9.00 -16.25
N VAL A 154 5.75 -8.87 -17.45
CA VAL A 154 5.72 -7.62 -18.22
C VAL A 154 4.44 -7.59 -19.05
N LEU A 155 3.52 -6.70 -18.68
CA LEU A 155 2.21 -6.56 -19.32
C LEU A 155 2.23 -5.59 -20.49
N TRP A 156 3.08 -4.57 -20.39
CA TRP A 156 3.25 -3.56 -21.41
C TRP A 156 4.66 -2.98 -21.35
N GLN A 157 5.21 -2.62 -22.51
CA GLN A 157 6.50 -1.93 -22.56
C GLN A 157 6.63 -1.00 -23.77
N LYS A 158 7.41 0.05 -23.60
CA LYS A 158 7.91 0.91 -24.67
C LYS A 158 9.39 1.23 -24.45
N GLU A 159 10.09 1.45 -25.55
CA GLU A 159 11.53 1.74 -25.54
C GLU A 159 11.84 2.88 -26.48
N ARG A 160 12.95 3.58 -26.22
CA ARG A 160 13.49 4.65 -27.08
C ARG A 160 12.52 5.84 -27.23
N ASP A 161 12.91 6.79 -28.07
CA ASP A 161 12.10 7.98 -28.36
C ASP A 161 10.72 7.60 -28.93
N GLN A 162 9.67 8.19 -28.37
CA GLN A 162 8.27 8.03 -28.77
C GLN A 162 7.67 9.35 -29.28
N GLY A 163 8.53 10.30 -29.67
CA GLY A 163 8.13 11.66 -30.03
C GLY A 163 7.96 12.59 -28.83
N TRP A 164 7.60 13.84 -29.15
CA TRP A 164 7.62 14.98 -28.22
C TRP A 164 6.29 15.11 -27.47
N GLN A 165 5.23 14.50 -28.00
CA GLN A 165 3.90 14.51 -27.44
C GLN A 165 3.75 13.52 -26.28
N TRP A 166 2.75 13.74 -25.44
CA TRP A 166 2.22 12.70 -24.57
C TRP A 166 1.52 11.63 -25.41
N ASN A 167 1.75 10.37 -25.05
CA ASN A 167 1.05 9.22 -25.60
C ASN A 167 0.21 8.57 -24.50
N THR A 168 -0.80 7.78 -24.86
CA THR A 168 -1.60 7.02 -23.90
C THR A 168 -1.44 5.51 -24.12
N ALA A 169 -1.64 4.74 -23.06
CA ALA A 169 -1.63 3.28 -23.09
C ALA A 169 -2.81 2.73 -22.29
N ALA A 170 -3.28 1.55 -22.71
CA ALA A 170 -4.25 0.75 -21.98
C ALA A 170 -3.69 -0.67 -21.85
N VAL A 171 -3.62 -1.18 -20.62
CA VAL A 171 -3.09 -2.50 -20.27
C VAL A 171 -4.26 -3.34 -19.79
N ASP A 172 -4.48 -4.46 -20.47
CA ASP A 172 -5.52 -5.42 -20.08
C ASP A 172 -5.08 -6.20 -18.84
N LEU A 173 -5.91 -6.17 -17.79
CA LEU A 173 -5.68 -6.90 -16.55
C LEU A 173 -6.64 -8.08 -16.39
N SER A 174 -7.40 -8.44 -17.43
CA SER A 174 -8.39 -9.53 -17.39
C SER A 174 -7.82 -10.87 -16.91
N ALA A 175 -6.53 -11.14 -17.17
CA ALA A 175 -5.83 -12.34 -16.69
C ALA A 175 -5.71 -12.43 -15.15
N TYR A 176 -5.85 -11.31 -14.45
CA TYR A 176 -5.74 -11.23 -12.99
C TYR A 176 -7.11 -11.04 -12.31
N ALA A 177 -8.21 -11.13 -13.05
CA ALA A 177 -9.55 -10.96 -12.51
C ALA A 177 -9.82 -11.87 -11.28
N GLY A 178 -10.31 -11.27 -10.20
CA GLY A 178 -10.54 -11.95 -8.92
C GLY A 178 -9.29 -12.16 -8.07
N SER A 179 -8.11 -11.79 -8.56
CA SER A 179 -6.85 -11.85 -7.81
C SER A 179 -6.46 -10.47 -7.26
N THR A 180 -5.74 -10.47 -6.15
CA THR A 180 -5.06 -9.28 -5.63
C THR A 180 -3.63 -9.25 -6.16
N VAL A 181 -3.24 -8.16 -6.82
CA VAL A 181 -1.91 -8.00 -7.42
C VAL A 181 -1.28 -6.67 -7.01
N GLU A 182 0.04 -6.63 -7.06
CA GLU A 182 0.82 -5.39 -7.02
C GLU A 182 1.26 -5.05 -8.45
N LEU A 183 0.88 -3.86 -8.91
CA LEU A 183 1.27 -3.33 -10.21
C LEU A 183 2.48 -2.42 -10.04
N SER A 184 3.34 -2.36 -11.05
CA SER A 184 4.46 -1.42 -11.04
C SER A 184 4.73 -0.79 -12.39
N PHE A 185 5.14 0.48 -12.35
CA PHE A 185 5.79 1.18 -13.45
C PHE A 185 7.29 1.13 -13.25
N VAL A 186 8.00 0.50 -14.17
CA VAL A 186 9.46 0.36 -14.11
C VAL A 186 10.09 1.18 -15.23
N ALA A 187 10.82 2.22 -14.88
CA ALA A 187 11.57 3.02 -15.84
C ALA A 187 13.06 2.68 -15.78
N PHE A 188 13.63 2.35 -16.93
CA PHE A 188 15.04 2.03 -17.11
C PHE A 188 15.75 3.20 -17.74
N ARG A 189 16.89 3.57 -17.16
CA ARG A 189 17.76 4.59 -17.73
C ARG A 189 18.45 4.10 -18.99
N GLY A 190 18.37 4.90 -20.06
CA GLY A 190 19.11 4.66 -21.29
C GLY A 190 20.61 4.98 -21.17
N ARG A 191 21.33 4.94 -22.29
CA ARG A 191 22.80 5.04 -22.32
C ARG A 191 23.35 6.45 -22.08
N GLY A 192 22.50 7.47 -21.98
CA GLY A 192 22.91 8.86 -21.85
C GLY A 192 21.92 9.68 -21.04
N TYR A 193 22.28 10.94 -20.80
CA TYR A 193 21.56 11.83 -19.88
C TYR A 193 20.25 12.39 -20.43
N ARG A 194 20.05 12.34 -21.76
CA ARG A 194 18.85 12.84 -22.45
C ARG A 194 17.78 11.76 -22.59
N GLY A 195 17.23 11.30 -21.47
CA GLY A 195 16.39 10.10 -21.41
C GLY A 195 15.28 10.16 -20.39
N ASP A 196 14.70 11.34 -20.15
CA ASP A 196 13.64 11.49 -19.15
C ASP A 196 12.36 10.75 -19.60
N ILE A 197 11.80 9.97 -18.68
CA ILE A 197 10.53 9.24 -18.88
C ILE A 197 9.54 9.79 -17.87
N ALA A 198 8.36 10.17 -18.33
CA ALA A 198 7.29 10.69 -17.47
C ALA A 198 6.01 9.87 -17.62
N ILE A 199 5.24 9.79 -16.54
CA ILE A 199 3.90 9.17 -16.48
C ILE A 199 2.92 10.12 -15.80
N ASP A 200 1.67 10.06 -16.25
CA ASP A 200 0.58 10.91 -15.77
C ASP A 200 -0.77 10.22 -16.01
N ALA A 201 -1.85 10.77 -15.43
CA ALA A 201 -3.24 10.37 -15.66
C ALA A 201 -3.50 8.86 -15.53
N ILE A 202 -3.03 8.25 -14.45
CA ILE A 202 -3.23 6.82 -14.20
C ILE A 202 -4.65 6.57 -13.73
N ALA A 203 -5.37 5.64 -14.37
CA ALA A 203 -6.73 5.28 -13.99
C ALA A 203 -7.00 3.78 -14.22
N PHE A 204 -8.05 3.29 -13.58
CA PHE A 204 -8.58 1.95 -13.79
C PHE A 204 -10.00 2.05 -14.39
N GLU A 205 -10.22 1.31 -15.47
CA GLU A 205 -11.51 1.22 -16.19
C GLU A 205 -12.09 -0.19 -16.12
#